data_AF-A0A089P551-F1
#
_entry.id   AF-A0A089P551-F1
#
_cell.length_a   1.000
_cell.length_b   1.000
_cell.length_c   1.000
_cell.angle_alpha   90.00
_cell.angle_beta   90.00
_cell.angle_gamma   90.00
#
_symmetry.space_group_name_H-M   'P 1'
#
loop_
_entity.id
_entity.type
_entity.pdbx_description
1 polymer ?
#
loop_
_entity_poly.entity_id
_entity_poly.type
_entity_poly.pdbx_seq_one_letter_code
_entity_poly.pdbx_strand_id
1 'polypeptide(L)' 'MRIILKNFKFFIFLFFLSLNLNNYSLAHMRGTFLSEEEAEKRALEIGCEGIHKNQDKWMPCKNEKELHIYLRK' A
#
# COMPACT_ATOMS: atom_id res chain seq x y z
N MET A 1 -25.07 27.64 -21.62
CA MET A 1 -23.62 27.56 -21.27
C MET A 1 -23.31 27.36 -19.77
N ARG A 2 -24.23 27.57 -18.82
CA ARG A 2 -23.98 27.34 -17.37
C ARG A 2 -24.03 25.88 -16.92
N ILE A 3 -24.79 25.02 -17.60
CA ILE A 3 -24.97 23.60 -17.23
C ILE A 3 -23.68 22.80 -17.52
N ILE A 4 -23.04 23.07 -18.66
CA ILE A 4 -21.79 22.40 -19.08
C ILE A 4 -20.63 22.74 -18.14
N LEU A 5 -20.53 24.00 -17.67
CA LEU A 5 -19.50 24.43 -16.71
C LEU A 5 -19.67 23.80 -15.31
N LYS A 6 -20.91 23.57 -14.85
CA LYS A 6 -21.18 22.87 -13.59
C LYS A 6 -20.73 21.40 -13.66
N ASN A 7 -21.02 20.74 -14.77
CA ASN A 7 -20.61 19.36 -15.00
C ASN A 7 -19.08 19.26 -15.09
N PHE A 8 -18.42 20.21 -15.76
CA PHE A 8 -16.95 20.23 -15.84
C PHE A 8 -16.27 20.35 -14.47
N LYS A 9 -16.80 21.21 -13.58
CA LYS A 9 -16.28 21.35 -12.21
C LYS A 9 -16.52 20.09 -11.37
N PHE A 10 -17.64 19.39 -11.60
CA PHE A 10 -17.93 18.10 -10.98
C PHE A 10 -17.01 16.99 -11.49
N PHE A 11 -16.72 16.93 -12.79
CA PHE A 11 -15.77 15.98 -13.37
C PHE A 11 -14.33 16.24 -12.90
N ILE A 12 -13.92 17.50 -12.78
CA ILE A 12 -12.64 17.88 -12.17
C ILE A 12 -12.56 17.40 -10.71
N PHE A 13 -13.63 17.61 -9.93
CA PHE A 13 -13.68 17.15 -8.54
C PHE A 13 -13.58 15.62 -8.43
N LEU A 14 -14.31 14.87 -9.28
CA LEU A 14 -14.23 13.41 -9.37
C LEU A 14 -12.84 12.92 -9.79
N PHE A 15 -12.17 13.61 -10.70
CA PHE A 15 -10.82 13.30 -11.14
C PHE A 15 -9.78 13.50 -10.03
N PHE A 16 -9.89 14.57 -9.24
CA PHE A 16 -9.02 14.77 -8.08
C PHE A 16 -9.28 13.77 -6.96
N LEU A 17 -10.53 13.31 -6.80
CA LEU A 17 -10.89 12.28 -5.83
C LEU A 17 -10.27 10.92 -6.17
N SER A 18 -10.21 10.55 -7.46
CA SER A 18 -9.63 9.27 -7.89
C SER A 18 -8.10 9.21 -7.79
N LEU A 19 -7.41 10.36 -7.90
CA LEU A 19 -5.94 10.42 -7.82
C LEU A 19 -5.38 10.19 -6.40
N ASN A 20 -6.18 10.37 -5.34
CA ASN A 20 -5.70 10.27 -3.95
C ASN A 20 -5.62 8.83 -3.41
N LEU A 21 -6.18 7.83 -4.09
CA LEU A 21 -6.30 6.45 -3.56
C LEU A 21 -5.11 5.51 -3.85
N ASN A 22 -4.16 5.88 -4.70
CA ASN A 22 -3.33 4.87 -5.37
C ASN A 22 -2.01 4.47 -4.68
N ASN A 23 -1.43 5.30 -3.81
CA ASN A 23 -0.04 5.07 -3.39
C ASN A 23 0.15 4.44 -2.01
N TYR A 24 -0.74 4.69 -1.05
CA TYR A 24 -0.61 4.12 0.29
C TYR A 24 -1.06 2.64 0.34
N SER A 25 -2.15 2.32 -0.35
CA SER A 25 -2.78 0.99 -0.35
C SER A 25 -1.89 -0.11 -0.97
N LEU A 26 -1.11 0.23 -2.00
CA LEU A 26 -0.36 -0.77 -2.77
C LEU A 26 0.84 -1.35 -2.02
N ALA A 27 1.47 -0.58 -1.12
CA ALA A 27 2.56 -1.07 -0.28
C ALA A 27 2.07 -2.10 0.73
N HIS A 28 0.91 -1.88 1.34
CA HIS A 28 0.31 -2.85 2.27
C HIS A 28 -0.09 -4.15 1.56
N MET A 29 -0.61 -4.09 0.33
CA MET A 29 -0.99 -5.31 -0.40
C MET A 29 0.20 -6.21 -0.76
N ARG A 30 1.41 -5.65 -0.95
CA ARG A 30 2.61 -6.42 -1.30
C ARG A 30 3.36 -7.02 -0.11
N GLY A 31 3.01 -6.60 1.10
CA GLY A 31 3.68 -7.00 2.35
C GLY A 31 2.82 -7.80 3.32
N THR A 32 1.59 -8.18 2.98
CA THR A 32 0.72 -8.94 3.88
C THR A 32 0.57 -10.40 3.48
N PHE A 33 0.80 -11.30 4.44
CA PHE A 33 0.75 -12.75 4.30
C PHE A 33 -0.15 -13.39 5.37
N LEU A 34 -0.68 -14.58 5.08
CA LEU A 34 -1.51 -15.34 6.02
C LEU A 34 -0.67 -16.26 6.93
N SER A 35 0.51 -16.68 6.47
CA SER A 35 1.42 -17.51 7.24
C SER A 35 2.72 -16.77 7.59
N GLU A 36 3.34 -17.18 8.70
CA GLU A 36 4.67 -16.71 9.12
C GLU A 36 5.73 -17.10 8.08
N GLU A 37 5.68 -18.34 7.58
CA GLU A 37 6.62 -18.86 6.60
C GLU A 37 6.64 -18.04 5.29
N GLU A 38 5.47 -17.64 4.79
CA GLU A 38 5.37 -16.77 3.61
C GLU A 38 5.99 -15.40 3.86
N ALA A 39 5.76 -14.82 5.05
CA ALA A 39 6.33 -13.53 5.43
C ALA A 39 7.85 -13.62 5.62
N GLU A 40 8.38 -14.70 6.22
CA GLU A 40 9.82 -14.93 6.37
C GLU A 40 10.50 -15.11 5.03
N LYS A 41 9.94 -15.95 4.16
CA LYS A 41 10.44 -16.13 2.80
C LYS A 41 10.49 -14.79 2.07
N ARG A 42 9.43 -13.98 2.20
CA ARG A 42 9.40 -12.66 1.59
C ARG A 42 10.45 -11.72 2.17
N ALA A 43 10.69 -11.76 3.48
CA ALA A 43 11.72 -10.95 4.14
C ALA A 43 13.11 -11.25 3.55
N LEU A 44 13.42 -12.53 3.34
CA LEU A 44 14.65 -12.97 2.68
C LEU A 44 14.75 -12.48 1.23
N GLU A 45 13.65 -12.59 0.46
CA GLU A 45 13.60 -12.13 -0.94
C GLU A 45 13.86 -10.63 -1.09
N ILE A 46 13.39 -9.82 -0.15
CA ILE A 46 13.57 -8.35 -0.18
C ILE A 46 14.82 -7.89 0.58
N GLY A 47 15.51 -8.79 1.28
CA GLY A 47 16.77 -8.52 1.99
C GLY A 47 16.61 -7.78 3.32
N CYS A 48 15.48 -7.97 4.00
CA CYS A 48 15.27 -7.51 5.37
C CYS A 48 15.14 -8.69 6.33
N GLU A 49 15.32 -8.44 7.63
CA GLU A 49 15.32 -9.49 8.64
C GLU A 49 14.04 -9.48 9.47
N GLY A 50 13.57 -10.68 9.81
CA GLY A 50 12.43 -10.92 10.68
C GLY A 50 11.08 -10.68 10.02
N ILE A 51 10.04 -10.84 10.84
CA ILE A 51 8.64 -10.62 10.50
C ILE A 51 7.97 -9.87 11.66
N HIS A 52 6.85 -9.22 11.38
CA HIS A 52 6.00 -8.63 12.41
C HIS A 52 4.53 -8.86 12.10
N LYS A 53 3.70 -8.90 13.15
CA LYS A 53 2.27 -9.08 13.02
C LYS A 53 1.58 -7.73 12.93
N ASN A 54 0.68 -7.58 11.95
CA ASN A 54 -0.22 -6.45 11.83
C ASN A 54 -1.66 -6.98 11.83
N GLN A 55 -2.36 -6.78 12.95
CA GLN A 55 -3.65 -7.42 13.21
C GLN A 55 -3.53 -8.96 13.10
N ASP A 56 -4.23 -9.57 12.15
CA ASP A 56 -4.23 -11.01 11.91
C ASP A 56 -3.31 -11.45 10.76
N LYS A 57 -2.50 -10.54 10.25
CA LYS A 57 -1.63 -10.77 9.10
C LYS A 57 -0.16 -10.69 9.48
N TRP A 58 0.65 -11.45 8.76
CA TRP A 58 2.10 -11.44 8.87
C TRP A 58 2.71 -10.53 7.82
N MET A 59 3.69 -9.74 8.22
CA MET A 59 4.39 -8.82 7.35
C MET A 59 5.90 -9.06 7.43
N PRO A 60 6.63 -8.95 6.31
CA PRO A 60 8.08 -9.11 6.32
C PRO A 60 8.75 -7.92 7.01
N CYS A 61 10.01 -8.12 7.41
CA CYS A 61 10.83 -7.20 8.19
C CYS A 61 10.36 -7.04 9.65
N LYS A 62 11.26 -6.53 10.50
CA LYS A 62 11.02 -6.44 11.96
C LYS A 62 9.90 -5.47 12.36
N ASN A 63 9.57 -4.50 11.51
CA ASN A 63 8.49 -3.54 11.73
C ASN A 63 8.09 -2.82 10.44
N GLU A 64 6.94 -2.15 10.48
CA GLU A 64 6.34 -1.40 9.37
C GLU A 64 7.27 -0.32 8.78
N LYS A 65 8.07 0.35 9.62
CA LYS A 65 9.01 1.38 9.16
C LYS A 65 10.08 0.78 8.27
N GLU A 66 10.64 -0.36 8.65
CA GLU A 66 11.63 -1.08 7.86
C GLU A 66 11.01 -1.64 6.59
N LEU A 67 9.84 -2.25 6.69
CA LEU A 67 9.10 -2.76 5.53
C LEU A 67 8.93 -1.69 4.44
N HIS A 68 8.53 -0.48 4.82
CA HIS A 68 8.39 0.64 3.88
C HIS A 68 9.69 1.09 3.21
N ILE A 69 10.85 0.88 3.85
CA ILE A 69 12.15 1.17 3.23
C ILE A 69 12.43 0.17 2.11
N TYR A 70 12.13 -1.11 2.33
CA TYR A 70 12.40 -2.18 1.37
C TYR A 70 11.38 -2.27 0.24
N LEU A 71 10.09 -2.00 0.50
CA LEU A 71 9.04 -2.03 -0.54
C LEU A 71 9.03 -0.79 -1.46
N ARG A 72 9.73 0.29 -1.09
CA ARG A 72 9.84 1.51 -1.92
C ARG A 72 11.00 1.44 -2.92
N LYS A 73 11.95 0.51 -2.73
CA LYS A 73 13.02 0.23 -3.69
C LYS A 73 12.45 -0.47 -4.91
#